data_AF-A0A1C3YCI0-F1
#
_entry.id   AF-A0A1C3YCI0-F1
#
_cell.length_a   1.000
_cell.length_b   1.000
_cell.length_c   1.000
_cell.angle_alpha   90.00
_cell.angle_beta   90.00
_cell.angle_gamma   90.00
#
_symmetry.space_group_name_H-M   'P 1'
#
loop_
_entity.id
_entity.type
_entity.pdbx_description
1 polymer ?
#
loop_
_entity_poly.entity_id
_entity_poly.type
_entity_poly.pdbx_seq_one_letter_code
_entity_poly.pdbx_strand_id
1 'polypeptide(L)'
;MDEKNSPIVCISGVDERKLGAALIAVQSAFSVAIAELSKLHKGNSPQWFEDLEEVVIANAKGTVTEGISLDVEVESLKFGIDVLRAILDVSRVELGFAAKE
;
A
#
# COMPACT_ATOMS: atom_id res chain seq x y z
N MET A 1 23.23 -12.21 0.91
CA MET A 1 21.93 -12.83 0.57
C MET A 1 21.03 -12.52 1.73
N ASP A 2 20.35 -11.37 1.65
CA ASP A 2 19.43 -10.93 2.69
C ASP A 2 18.12 -11.69 2.53
N GLU A 3 17.77 -12.48 3.53
CA GLU A 3 16.45 -13.10 3.66
C GLU A 3 15.41 -11.97 3.71
N LYS A 4 14.63 -11.81 2.63
CA LYS A 4 13.42 -11.01 2.66
C LYS A 4 12.44 -11.71 3.61
N ASN A 5 12.43 -11.27 4.87
CA ASN A 5 11.48 -11.73 5.87
C ASN A 5 10.09 -11.18 5.51
N SER A 6 9.34 -11.91 4.68
CA SER A 6 7.98 -11.53 4.31
C SER A 6 7.11 -11.44 5.57
N PRO A 7 6.29 -10.38 5.71
CA PRO A 7 5.38 -10.26 6.85
C PRO A 7 4.33 -11.38 6.78
N ILE A 8 4.23 -12.17 7.86
CA ILE A 8 3.16 -13.17 8.05
C ILE A 8 2.01 -12.49 8.79
N VAL A 9 0.81 -12.52 8.20
CA VAL A 9 -0.40 -11.91 8.79
C VAL A 9 -1.46 -12.98 9.03
N CYS A 10 -1.94 -13.07 10.27
CA CYS A 10 -3.00 -13.98 10.69
C CYS A 10 -4.32 -13.21 10.86
N ILE A 11 -5.38 -13.65 10.20
CA ILE A 11 -6.69 -12.98 10.21
C ILE A 11 -7.69 -13.87 10.96
N SER A 12 -8.16 -13.41 12.14
CA SER A 12 -9.23 -14.10 12.89
C SER A 12 -10.38 -13.15 13.22
N GLY A 13 -11.62 -13.54 12.93
CA GLY A 13 -12.83 -12.86 13.41
C GLY A 13 -13.18 -11.54 12.70
N VAL A 14 -13.34 -11.57 11.37
CA VAL A 14 -13.60 -10.38 10.56
C VAL A 14 -15.04 -9.88 10.75
N ASP A 15 -15.15 -8.66 11.28
CA ASP A 15 -16.37 -7.84 11.22
C ASP A 15 -16.17 -6.84 10.07
N GLU A 16 -16.97 -6.96 9.01
CA GLU A 16 -16.86 -6.13 7.80
C GLU A 16 -16.88 -4.63 8.09
N ARG A 17 -17.64 -4.19 9.10
CA ARG A 17 -17.69 -2.77 9.49
C ARG A 17 -16.40 -2.33 10.17
N LYS A 18 -15.81 -3.18 11.02
CA LYS A 18 -14.51 -2.91 11.63
C LYS A 18 -13.39 -2.92 10.60
N LEU A 19 -13.44 -3.85 9.64
CA LEU A 19 -12.50 -3.92 8.53
C LEU A 19 -12.57 -2.66 7.65
N GLY A 20 -13.78 -2.23 7.28
CA GLY A 20 -13.98 -1.00 6.52
C GLY A 20 -13.45 0.24 7.24
N ALA A 21 -13.76 0.39 8.53
CA ALA A 21 -13.26 1.49 9.34
C ALA A 21 -11.71 1.46 9.48
N ALA A 22 -11.13 0.28 9.66
CA ALA A 22 -9.68 0.11 9.72
C ALA A 22 -9.01 0.48 8.39
N LEU A 23 -9.59 0.06 7.25
CA LEU A 23 -9.05 0.38 5.92
C LEU A 23 -9.08 1.89 5.65
N ILE A 24 -10.18 2.58 6.00
CA ILE A 24 -10.30 4.04 5.89
C ILE A 24 -9.24 4.74 6.75
N ALA A 25 -9.05 4.28 7.99
CA ALA A 25 -8.04 4.85 8.90
C ALA A 25 -6.62 4.66 8.35
N VAL A 26 -6.29 3.47 7.83
CA VAL A 26 -5.00 3.17 7.20
C VAL A 26 -4.79 4.02 5.95
N GLN A 27 -5.80 4.13 5.07
CA GLN A 27 -5.74 5.00 3.89
C GLN A 27 -5.42 6.45 4.28
N SER A 28 -6.16 7.00 5.25
CA SER A 28 -5.97 8.39 5.70
C SER A 28 -4.57 8.60 6.30
N ALA A 29 -4.11 7.68 7.14
CA ALA A 29 -2.77 7.73 7.71
C ALA A 29 -1.67 7.63 6.65
N PHE A 30 -1.86 6.78 5.64
CA PHE A 30 -0.89 6.58 4.56
C PHE A 30 -0.79 7.81 3.65
N SER A 31 -1.91 8.42 3.28
CA SER A 31 -1.95 9.69 2.55
C SER A 31 -1.22 10.81 3.31
N VAL A 32 -1.47 10.96 4.61
CA VAL A 32 -0.76 11.93 5.46
C VAL A 32 0.75 11.63 5.51
N ALA A 33 1.14 10.37 5.67
CA ALA A 33 2.54 9.98 5.70
C ALA A 33 3.27 10.32 4.38
N ILE A 34 2.65 10.07 3.24
CA ILE A 34 3.19 10.44 1.92
C ILE A 34 3.31 11.97 1.80
N ALA A 35 2.29 12.72 2.24
CA ALA A 35 2.31 14.17 2.20
C ALA A 35 3.45 14.73 3.08
N GLU A 36 3.66 14.22 4.29
CA GLU A 36 4.79 14.63 5.14
C GLU A 36 6.14 14.24 4.54
N LEU A 37 6.25 13.04 3.96
CA LEU A 37 7.46 12.60 3.27
C LEU A 37 7.81 13.53 2.11
N SER A 38 6.81 13.98 1.34
CA SER A 38 7.02 14.93 0.24
C SER A 38 7.68 16.25 0.70
N LYS A 39 7.37 16.71 1.92
CA LYS A 39 7.96 17.93 2.48
C LYS A 39 9.44 17.75 2.79
N LEU A 40 9.84 16.55 3.22
CA LEU A 40 11.24 16.20 3.45
C LEU A 40 12.02 16.11 2.14
N HIS A 41 11.35 15.76 1.04
CA HIS A 41 11.93 15.67 -0.30
C HIS A 41 11.68 16.91 -1.17
N LYS A 42 11.29 18.05 -0.58
CA LYS A 42 10.98 19.27 -1.34
C LYS A 42 12.18 19.76 -2.15
N GLY A 43 12.00 19.90 -3.45
CA GLY A 43 13.04 20.31 -4.39
C GLY A 43 13.86 19.16 -4.99
N ASN A 44 13.61 17.92 -4.55
CA ASN A 44 14.18 16.73 -5.18
C ASN A 44 13.35 16.29 -6.39
N SER A 45 13.96 15.46 -7.24
CA SER A 45 13.27 14.78 -8.35
C SER A 45 12.07 13.96 -7.84
N PRO A 46 10.97 13.83 -8.60
CA PRO A 46 9.85 12.93 -8.29
C PRO A 46 10.24 11.44 -8.12
N GLN A 47 11.49 11.07 -8.46
CA GLN A 47 11.99 9.69 -8.37
C GLN A 47 11.75 9.02 -7.02
N TRP A 48 11.83 9.75 -5.90
CA TRP A 48 11.57 9.16 -4.57
C TRP A 48 10.16 8.56 -4.45
N PHE A 49 9.19 9.14 -5.15
CA PHE A 49 7.81 8.67 -5.14
C PHE A 49 7.64 7.43 -6.02
N GLU A 50 8.36 7.37 -7.14
CA GLU A 50 8.43 6.18 -7.99
C GLU A 50 9.07 4.99 -7.26
N ASP A 51 10.18 5.25 -6.56
CA ASP A 51 10.88 4.25 -5.74
C ASP A 51 9.97 3.76 -4.59
N LEU A 52 9.22 4.68 -3.97
CA LEU A 52 8.24 4.33 -2.93
C LEU A 52 7.13 3.43 -3.49
N GLU A 53 6.55 3.79 -4.64
CA GLU A 53 5.52 2.98 -5.30
C GLU A 53 6.05 1.58 -5.61
N GLU A 54 7.24 1.45 -6.19
CA GLU A 54 7.84 0.16 -6.50
C GLU A 54 8.02 -0.70 -5.25
N VAL A 55 8.58 -0.13 -4.18
CA VAL A 55 8.83 -0.84 -2.92
C VAL A 55 7.51 -1.27 -2.27
N VAL A 56 6.51 -0.39 -2.20
CA VAL A 56 5.21 -0.69 -1.58
C VAL A 56 4.50 -1.81 -2.32
N ILE A 57 4.44 -1.73 -3.66
CA ILE A 57 3.77 -2.74 -4.47
C ILE A 57 4.53 -4.08 -4.45
N ALA A 58 5.86 -4.06 -4.49
CA ALA A 58 6.67 -5.27 -4.41
C ALA A 58 6.51 -5.97 -3.06
N ASN A 59 6.44 -5.22 -1.96
CA ASN A 59 6.19 -5.79 -0.63
C ASN A 59 4.77 -6.35 -0.50
N ALA A 60 3.75 -5.63 -1.00
CA ALA A 60 2.37 -6.11 -0.99
C ALA A 60 2.23 -7.46 -1.73
N LYS A 61 2.81 -7.57 -2.93
CA LYS A 61 2.85 -8.83 -3.70
C LYS A 61 3.57 -9.98 -3.01
N GLY A 62 4.53 -9.68 -2.14
CA GLY A 62 5.30 -10.67 -1.39
C GLY A 62 4.68 -11.06 -0.04
N THR A 63 3.49 -10.54 0.28
CA THR A 63 2.79 -10.84 1.53
C THR A 63 2.20 -12.25 1.43
N VAL A 64 2.40 -13.04 2.49
CA VAL A 64 1.80 -14.36 2.63
C VAL A 64 0.84 -14.29 3.81
N THR A 65 -0.39 -14.75 3.57
CA THR A 65 -1.46 -14.80 4.56
C THR A 65 -1.73 -16.25 4.94
N GLU A 66 -1.95 -16.48 6.23
CA GLU A 66 -2.24 -17.82 6.75
C GLU A 66 -3.71 -17.90 7.19
N GLY A 67 -4.28 -19.11 7.15
CA GLY A 67 -5.63 -19.38 7.66
C GLY A 67 -6.78 -19.12 6.68
N ILE A 68 -6.47 -18.89 5.39
CA ILE A 68 -7.45 -18.79 4.30
C ILE A 68 -7.04 -19.69 3.13
N SER A 69 -7.97 -19.98 2.20
CA SER A 69 -7.64 -20.74 0.99
C SER A 69 -6.84 -19.89 0.01
N LEU A 70 -6.03 -20.54 -0.84
CA LEU A 70 -5.19 -19.86 -1.84
C LEU A 70 -6.00 -18.96 -2.78
N ASP A 71 -7.18 -19.40 -3.23
CA ASP A 71 -8.04 -18.60 -4.11
C ASP A 71 -8.48 -17.29 -3.43
N VAL A 72 -8.89 -17.38 -2.16
CA VAL A 72 -9.30 -16.21 -1.36
C VAL A 72 -8.11 -15.31 -1.07
N GLU A 73 -6.94 -15.88 -0.82
CA GLU A 73 -5.69 -15.14 -0.64
C GLU A 73 -5.33 -14.34 -1.91
N VAL A 74 -5.34 -14.97 -3.08
CA VAL A 74 -4.99 -14.30 -4.35
C VAL A 74 -5.97 -13.16 -4.66
N GLU A 75 -7.28 -13.39 -4.50
CA GLU A 75 -8.28 -12.35 -4.71
C GLU A 75 -8.13 -11.20 -3.71
N SER A 76 -7.89 -11.51 -2.43
CA SER A 76 -7.71 -10.51 -1.37
C SER A 76 -6.44 -9.69 -1.56
N LEU A 77 -5.32 -10.33 -1.93
CA LEU A 77 -4.06 -9.65 -2.23
C LEU A 77 -4.20 -8.74 -3.44
N LYS A 78 -4.89 -9.20 -4.49
CA LYS A 78 -5.19 -8.36 -5.66
C LYS A 78 -5.98 -7.12 -5.26
N PHE A 79 -7.06 -7.30 -4.48
CA PHE A 79 -7.85 -6.18 -3.97
C PHE A 79 -7.01 -5.20 -3.13
N GLY A 80 -6.18 -5.71 -2.21
CA GLY A 80 -5.30 -4.88 -1.39
C GLY A 80 -4.29 -4.08 -2.22
N ILE A 81 -3.71 -4.70 -3.26
CA ILE A 81 -2.80 -4.03 -4.21
C ILE A 81 -3.53 -2.93 -4.99
N ASP A 82 -4.75 -3.19 -5.45
CA ASP A 82 -5.55 -2.20 -6.19
C ASP A 82 -5.91 -0.99 -5.30
N VAL A 83 -6.22 -1.23 -4.01
CA VAL A 83 -6.41 -0.15 -3.03
C VAL A 83 -5.12 0.65 -2.82
N LEU A 84 -3.97 -0.01 -2.65
CA LEU A 84 -2.68 0.69 -2.49
C LEU A 84 -2.34 1.55 -3.70
N ARG A 85 -2.56 1.05 -4.91
CA ARG A 85 -2.39 1.81 -6.16
C ARG A 85 -3.29 3.04 -6.19
N ALA A 86 -4.57 2.88 -5.87
CA ALA A 86 -5.50 4.00 -5.84
C ALA A 86 -5.05 5.10 -4.85
N ILE A 87 -4.50 4.72 -3.69
CA ILE A 87 -3.98 5.70 -2.73
C ILE A 87 -2.76 6.43 -3.30
N LEU A 88 -1.82 5.69 -3.89
CA LEU A 88 -0.63 6.27 -4.53
C LEU A 88 -1.00 7.18 -5.70
N ASP A 89 -1.97 6.80 -6.53
CA ASP A 89 -2.44 7.62 -7.65
C ASP A 89 -3.06 8.94 -7.18
N VAL A 90 -3.88 8.90 -6.12
CA VAL A 90 -4.43 10.12 -5.50
C VAL A 90 -3.29 11.00 -4.98
N SER A 91 -2.34 10.43 -4.24
CA SER A 91 -1.19 11.19 -3.74
C SER A 91 -0.32 11.75 -4.86
N ARG A 92 -0.13 11.03 -5.97
CA ARG A 92 0.61 11.49 -7.15
C ARG A 92 -0.01 12.77 -7.72
N VAL A 93 -1.35 12.79 -7.85
CA VAL A 93 -2.10 13.96 -8.31
C VAL A 93 -2.00 15.12 -7.31
N GLU A 94 -2.18 14.86 -6.01
CA GLU A 94 -2.10 15.88 -4.95
C GLU A 94 -0.71 16.53 -4.87
N LEU A 95 0.34 15.77 -5.15
CA LEU A 95 1.72 16.25 -5.19
C LEU A 95 2.07 16.96 -6.51
N GLY A 96 1.18 16.95 -7.49
CA GLY A 96 1.38 17.60 -8.80
C GLY A 96 2.35 16.86 -9.71
N PHE A 97 2.55 15.56 -9.52
CA PHE A 97 3.34 14.73 -10.42
C PHE A 97 2.56 14.38 -11.69
N ALA A 98 3.26 14.11 -12.78
CA ALA A 98 2.63 13.63 -14.01
C ALA A 98 1.96 12.27 -13.76
N ALA A 99 0.77 12.08 -14.34
CA ALA A 99 0.13 10.78 -14.39
C ALA A 99 1.04 9.81 -15.17
N LYS A 100 1.11 8.55 -14.72
CA LYS A 100 1.71 7.49 -15.53
C LYS A 100 0.80 7.20 -16.71
N GLU A 101 1.33 7.31 -17.93
CA GLU A 101 0.69 6.85 -19.16
C GLU A 101 0.60 5.32 -19.23
#